data_AF-A0A7X4LKW6-F1
#
_entry.id   AF-A0A7X4LKW6-F1
#
_cell.length_a   1.000
_cell.length_b   1.000
_cell.length_c   1.000
_cell.angle_alpha   90.00
_cell.angle_beta   90.00
_cell.angle_gamma   90.00
#
_symmetry.space_group_name_H-M   'P 1'
#
loop_
_entity.id
_entity.type
_entity.pdbx_description
1 polymer ?
#
loop_
_entity_poly.entity_id
_entity_poly.type
_entity_poly.pdbx_seq_one_letter_code
_entity_poly.pdbx_strand_id
1 'polypeptide(L)' 'MTSKHGVCDWCKRSGLLTKHEYFDGKAYYACHSCDEHARMDIRQYNLEEMAYRQKLAQVTPPSAS' A
#
# COMPACT_ATOMS: atom_id res chain seq x y z
N MET A 1 -6.85 2.65 16.35
CA MET A 1 -6.92 1.64 15.28
C MET A 1 -8.34 1.10 15.26
N THR A 2 -9.10 1.35 14.20
CA THR A 2 -10.50 0.90 14.11
C THR A 2 -10.53 -0.42 13.36
N SER A 3 -10.62 -1.53 14.09
CA SER A 3 -10.76 -2.84 13.48
C SER A 3 -12.21 -3.09 13.05
N LYS A 4 -12.42 -3.68 11.88
CA LYS A 4 -13.77 -4.02 11.37
C LYS A 4 -13.91 -5.51 11.13
N HIS A 5 -15.12 -6.05 11.28
CA HIS A 5 -15.42 -7.39 10.79
C HIS A 5 -15.60 -7.36 9.27
N GLY A 6 -15.03 -8.33 8.56
CA GLY A 6 -15.14 -8.42 7.11
C GLY A 6 -14.32 -9.56 6.53
N VAL A 7 -14.10 -9.56 5.22
CA VAL A 7 -13.25 -10.52 4.51
C VAL A 7 -11.83 -9.96 4.33
N CYS A 8 -10.82 -10.73 4.72
CA CYS A 8 -9.41 -10.35 4.57
C CYS A 8 -9.02 -10.29 3.09
N ASP A 9 -8.36 -9.21 2.68
CA ASP A 9 -7.95 -9.02 1.28
C ASP A 9 -6.84 -9.98 0.84
N TRP A 10 -6.07 -10.53 1.78
CA TRP A 10 -4.99 -11.50 1.49
C TRP A 10 -5.52 -12.94 1.44
N CYS A 11 -6.00 -13.47 2.56
CA CYS A 11 -6.39 -14.89 2.62
C CYS A 11 -7.86 -15.16 2.25
N LYS A 12 -8.66 -14.12 1.97
CA LYS A 12 -10.09 -14.20 1.62
C LYS A 12 -10.98 -14.88 2.67
N ARG A 13 -10.51 -14.97 3.92
CA ARG A 13 -11.28 -15.47 5.08
C ARG A 13 -11.93 -14.33 5.85
N SER A 14 -13.11 -14.58 6.39
CA SER A 14 -13.80 -13.66 7.29
C SER A 14 -13.08 -13.54 8.63
N GLY A 15 -13.04 -12.35 9.21
CA GLY A 15 -12.45 -12.11 10.53
C GLY A 15 -12.44 -10.64 10.94
N LEU A 16 -11.77 -10.37 12.05
CA LEU A 16 -11.45 -9.01 12.47
C LEU A 16 -10.24 -8.50 11.67
N LEU A 17 -10.41 -7.34 11.03
CA LEU A 17 -9.45 -6.81 10.09
C LEU A 17 -8.87 -5.47 10.54
N THR A 18 -7.58 -5.30 10.30
CA THR A 18 -6.83 -4.04 10.44
C THR A 18 -6.82 -3.31 9.10
N LYS A 19 -7.09 -2.00 9.11
CA LYS A 19 -6.98 -1.16 7.92
C LYS A 19 -5.51 -0.86 7.65
N HIS A 20 -5.11 -1.00 6.39
CA HIS A 20 -3.82 -0.56 5.88
C HIS A 20 -4.02 0.38 4.69
N GLU A 21 -3.20 1.43 4.59
CA GLU A 21 -3.29 2.45 3.53
C GLU A 21 -1.98 2.47 2.74
N TYR A 22 -2.11 2.41 1.41
CA TYR A 22 -1.00 2.54 0.47
C TYR A 22 -0.73 4.03 0.18
N PHE A 23 0.45 4.35 -0.35
CA PHE A 23 0.83 5.74 -0.68
C PHE A 23 -0.09 6.41 -1.70
N ASP A 24 -0.77 5.62 -2.54
CA ASP A 24 -1.75 6.10 -3.52
C ASP A 24 -3.15 6.40 -2.91
N GLY A 25 -3.32 6.17 -1.60
CA GLY A 25 -4.57 6.39 -0.88
C GLY A 25 -5.54 5.21 -0.91
N LYS A 26 -5.20 4.09 -1.56
CA LYS A 26 -6.03 2.89 -1.49
C LYS A 26 -5.93 2.22 -0.11
N ALA A 27 -7.05 1.72 0.37
CA ALA A 27 -7.15 1.03 1.65
C ALA A 27 -7.48 -0.45 1.46
N TYR A 28 -6.72 -1.31 2.13
CA TYR A 28 -6.91 -2.75 2.19
C TYR A 28 -6.98 -3.22 3.64
N TYR A 29 -7.57 -4.39 3.86
CA TYR A 29 -7.91 -4.89 5.18
C TYR A 29 -7.35 -6.30 5.39
N ALA A 30 -6.44 -6.44 6.35
CA ALA A 30 -5.80 -7.71 6.68
C ALA A 30 -6.29 -8.24 8.02
N CYS A 31 -6.50 -9.56 8.12
CA CYS A 31 -6.67 -10.21 9.41
C CYS A 31 -5.32 -10.32 10.14
N HIS A 32 -5.36 -10.62 11.44
CA HIS A 32 -4.15 -10.75 12.27
C HIS A 32 -3.07 -11.66 11.67
N SER A 33 -3.45 -12.81 11.08
CA SER A 33 -2.48 -13.74 10.47
C SER A 33 -1.80 -13.19 9.21
N CYS A 34 -2.41 -12.21 8.55
CA CYS A 34 -1.91 -11.63 7.30
C CYS A 34 -1.32 -10.22 7.51
N ASP A 35 -1.35 -9.67 8.72
CA ASP A 35 -0.95 -8.29 9.01
C ASP A 35 0.52 -8.02 8.62
N GLU A 36 1.42 -8.95 8.93
CA GLU A 36 2.83 -8.84 8.55
C GLU A 36 3.02 -8.86 7.02
N HIS A 37 2.34 -9.78 6.34
CA HIS A 37 2.39 -9.88 4.87
C HIS A 37 1.85 -8.60 4.22
N ALA A 38 0.76 -8.05 4.76
CA ALA A 38 0.18 -6.80 4.29
C ALA A 38 1.16 -5.62 4.45
N ARG A 39 1.82 -5.49 5.60
CA ARG A 39 2.84 -4.45 5.83
C ARG A 39 4.01 -4.55 4.86
N MET A 40 4.47 -5.77 4.56
CA MET A 40 5.56 -6.00 3.62
C MET A 40 5.16 -5.59 2.19
N ASP A 41 3.97 -5.98 1.75
CA ASP A 41 3.43 -5.64 0.43
C ASP A 41 3.29 -4.11 0.24
N ILE A 42 2.72 -3.41 1.23
CA ILE A 42 2.58 -1.95 1.20
C ILE A 42 3.95 -1.26 1.14
N ARG A 43 4.92 -1.75 1.93
CA ARG A 43 6.26 -1.20 1.93
C ARG A 43 6.90 -1.33 0.55
N GLN A 44 6.75 -2.50 -0.08
CA GLN A 44 7.30 -2.75 -1.42
C GLN A 44 6.65 -1.82 -2.45
N TYR A 45 5.32 -1.75 -2.47
CA TYR A 45 4.59 -0.84 -3.36
C TYR A 45 5.05 0.61 -3.19
N ASN A 46 5.16 1.09 -1.94
CA ASN A 46 5.55 2.48 -1.68
C ASN A 46 6.97 2.78 -2.18
N LEU A 47 7.91 1.84 -2.05
CA LEU A 47 9.27 2.00 -2.57
C LEU A 47 9.28 2.06 -4.10
N GLU A 48 8.52 1.19 -4.76
CA GLU A 48 8.41 1.15 -6.23
C GLU A 48 7.75 2.41 -6.78
N GLU A 49 6.66 2.85 -6.16
CA GLU A 49 5.93 4.07 -6.54
C GLU A 49 6.81 5.32 -6.37
N MET A 50 7.57 5.42 -5.27
CA MET A 50 8.54 6.49 -5.08
C MET A 50 9.64 6.47 -6.15
N ALA A 51 10.23 5.30 -6.42
CA ALA A 51 11.27 5.16 -7.43
C ALA A 51 10.76 5.51 -8.84
N TYR A 52 9.52 5.12 -9.16
CA TYR A 52 8.87 5.48 -10.42
C TYR A 52 8.66 7.00 -10.53
N ARG A 53 8.12 7.65 -9.50
CA ARG A 53 7.93 9.11 -9.47
C ARG A 53 9.24 9.88 -9.59
N GLN A 54 10.30 9.41 -8.94
CA GLN A 54 11.64 10.00 -9.06
C GLN A 54 12.17 9.95 -10.50
N LYS A 55 11.98 8.82 -11.20
CA LYS A 55 12.35 8.70 -12.61
C LYS A 55 11.55 9.69 -13.47
N LEU A 56 10.24 9.81 -13.27
CA LEU A 56 9.41 10.77 -14.01
C LEU A 56 9.85 12.22 -13.77
N ALA A 57 10.17 12.59 -12.52
CA ALA A 57 10.62 13.94 -12.19
C ALA A 57 11.97 14.30 -12.83
N GLN A 58 12.87 13.32 -13.01
CA GLN A 58 14.16 13.51 -13.67
C GLN A 58 14.07 13.60 -15.21
N VAL A 59 12.93 13.20 -15.80
CA VAL A 59 12.71 13.25 -17.24
C VAL A 59 12.13 14.60 -17.70
N THR A 60 11.94 15.57 -16.80
CA THR A 60 11.68 16.96 -17.19
C THR A 60 13.00 17.58 -17.69
N PRO A 61 13.20 17.82 -19.01
CA PRO A 61 14.37 18.59 -19.44
C PRO A 61 14.30 19.98 -18.80
N PRO A 62 15.43 20.61 -18.44
CA PRO A 62 15.41 22.00 -18.05
C PRO A 62 14.82 22.77 -19.22
N SER A 63 13.68 23.42 -18.99
CA SER A 63 13.13 24.42 -19.89
C SER A 63 14.25 25.42 -20.13
N ALA A 64 14.81 25.39 -21.35
CA ALA A 64 15.70 26.41 -21.84
C ALA A 64 15.05 27.78 -21.63
N SER A 65 15.74 28.66 -20.92
CA SER A 65 15.47 30.10 -20.86
C SER A 65 16.81 30.80 -20.70
#